data_AF-A0A656GGJ7-F1
#
_entry.id   AF-A0A656GGJ7-F1
#
_cell.length_a   1.000
_cell.length_b   1.000
_cell.length_c   1.000
_cell.angle_alpha   90.00
_cell.angle_beta   90.00
_cell.angle_gamma   90.00
#
_symmetry.space_group_name_H-M   'P 1'
#
loop_
_entity.id
_entity.type
_entity.pdbx_description
1 polymer ?
#
loop_
_entity_poly.entity_id
_entity_poly.type
_entity_poly.pdbx_seq_one_letter_code
_entity_poly.pdbx_strand_id
1 'polypeptide(L)'
;IVGAILTGVFAAPALGGFGTVTDIGAQVWIQFKGVAFTVVYTAIVTFIILKVLDAVMGLRVTDEEESVGLDLAQHNERGYNL
;
A
#
# COMPACT_ATOMS: atom_id res chain seq x y z
N ILE A 1 4.99 6.19 3.58
CA ILE A 1 4.43 7.10 4.62
C ILE A 1 5.53 7.90 5.32
N VAL A 2 6.42 7.27 6.10
CA VAL A 2 7.49 7.98 6.86
C VAL A 2 8.33 8.91 5.98
N GLY A 3 8.84 8.40 4.85
CA GLY A 3 9.62 9.22 3.92
C GLY A 3 8.88 10.46 3.43
N ALA A 4 7.59 10.35 3.09
CA ALA A 4 6.78 11.48 2.63
C ALA A 4 6.58 12.54 3.71
N ILE A 5 6.42 12.14 4.97
CA ILE A 5 6.33 13.07 6.10
C ILE A 5 7.69 13.75 6.34
N LEU A 6 8.80 12.99 6.29
CA LEU A 6 10.14 13.54 6.46
C LEU A 6 10.56 14.47 5.31
N THR A 7 10.04 14.28 4.09
CA THR A 7 10.17 15.27 3.01
C THR A 7 9.65 16.64 3.46
N GLY A 8 8.62 16.68 4.30
CA GLY A 8 8.11 17.94 4.84
C GLY A 8 9.10 18.66 5.74
N VAL A 9 9.93 17.90 6.45
CA VAL A 9 10.99 18.43 7.33
C VAL A 9 12.20 18.88 6.52
N PHE A 10 12.70 18.02 5.63
CA PHE A 10 14.00 18.20 4.99
C PHE A 10 13.96 18.95 3.64
N ALA A 11 12.78 19.29 3.11
CA ALA A 11 12.68 20.03 1.84
C ALA A 11 13.04 21.52 1.94
N ALA A 12 13.19 22.08 3.15
CA ALA A 12 13.50 23.50 3.34
C ALA A 12 14.93 23.86 2.88
N PRO A 13 15.15 25.02 2.23
CA PRO A 13 16.49 25.49 1.82
C PRO A 13 17.48 25.58 2.97
N ALA A 14 17.01 25.94 4.17
CA ALA A 14 17.82 26.01 5.38
C ALA A 14 18.47 24.67 5.77
N LEU A 15 17.95 23.56 5.25
CA LEU A 15 18.44 22.20 5.49
C LEU A 15 19.04 21.55 4.22
N GLY A 16 19.31 22.34 3.18
CA GLY A 16 19.84 21.86 1.90
C GLY A 16 18.79 21.41 0.88
N GLY A 17 17.51 21.78 1.09
CA GLY A 17 16.40 21.51 0.18
C GLY A 17 16.18 22.60 -0.89
N PHE A 18 14.94 22.72 -1.38
CA PHE A 18 14.59 23.59 -2.52
C PHE A 18 13.89 24.88 -2.10
N GLY A 19 14.15 25.99 -2.83
CA GLY A 19 13.80 27.39 -2.51
C GLY A 19 12.33 27.72 -2.20
N THR A 20 11.40 26.81 -2.43
CA THR A 20 9.95 27.04 -2.29
C THR A 20 9.42 26.76 -0.90
N VAL A 21 10.17 26.08 -0.04
CA VAL A 21 9.73 25.70 1.32
C VAL A 21 10.29 26.69 2.34
N THR A 22 9.49 27.69 2.69
CA THR A 22 9.87 28.73 3.67
C THR A 22 9.44 28.42 5.10
N ASP A 23 8.43 27.58 5.28
CA ASP A 23 7.90 27.14 6.58
C ASP A 23 7.86 25.60 6.62
N ILE A 24 8.70 25.02 7.48
CA ILE A 24 8.78 23.57 7.68
C ILE A 24 7.48 23.00 8.25
N GLY A 25 6.86 23.70 9.20
CA GLY A 25 5.60 23.24 9.82
C GLY A 25 4.47 23.20 8.81
N ALA A 26 4.36 24.24 7.98
CA ALA A 26 3.40 24.29 6.88
C ALA A 26 3.66 23.17 5.86
N GLN A 27 4.92 22.89 5.51
CA GLN A 27 5.27 21.83 4.58
C GLN A 27 4.96 20.43 5.12
N VAL A 28 5.27 20.15 6.39
CA VAL A 28 4.87 18.89 7.05
C VAL A 28 3.36 18.71 7.01
N TRP A 29 2.59 19.78 7.22
CA TRP A 29 1.12 19.72 7.13
C TRP A 29 0.62 19.43 5.70
N ILE A 30 1.27 19.98 4.67
CA ILE A 30 0.97 19.67 3.27
C ILE A 30 1.23 18.18 2.99
N GLN A 31 2.38 17.67 3.40
CA GLN A 31 2.74 16.25 3.21
C GLN A 31 1.79 15.32 3.97
N PHE A 32 1.39 15.67 5.18
CA PHE A 32 0.41 14.92 5.96
C PHE A 32 -0.92 14.80 5.22
N LYS A 33 -1.45 15.91 4.68
CA LYS A 33 -2.70 15.90 3.89
C LYS A 33 -2.58 15.00 2.65
N GLY A 34 -1.44 15.05 1.95
CA GLY A 34 -1.19 14.16 0.81
C GLY A 34 -1.15 12.68 1.20
N VAL A 35 -0.48 12.34 2.31
CA VAL A 35 -0.45 10.97 2.83
C VAL A 35 -1.85 10.51 3.27
N ALA A 36 -2.58 11.33 4.02
CA ALA A 36 -3.93 11.00 4.46
C ALA A 36 -4.86 10.74 3.27
N PHE A 37 -4.79 11.59 2.24
CA PHE A 37 -5.56 11.41 1.01
C PHE A 37 -5.21 10.09 0.31
N THR A 38 -3.93 9.79 0.12
CA THR A 38 -3.51 8.57 -0.57
C THR A 38 -3.92 7.32 0.20
N VAL A 39 -3.80 7.31 1.53
CA VAL A 39 -4.26 6.19 2.38
C VAL A 39 -5.76 5.96 2.21
N VAL A 40 -6.58 7.00 2.31
CA VAL A 40 -8.04 6.89 2.16
C VAL A 40 -8.40 6.43 0.75
N TYR A 41 -7.77 7.03 -0.27
CA TYR A 41 -8.01 6.67 -1.65
C TYR A 41 -7.67 5.20 -1.92
N THR A 42 -6.47 4.74 -1.56
CA THR A 42 -6.07 3.35 -1.79
C THR A 42 -6.93 2.38 -0.99
N ALA A 43 -7.29 2.71 0.25
CA ALA A 43 -8.15 1.86 1.06
C ALA A 43 -9.53 1.67 0.41
N ILE A 44 -10.18 2.77 0.00
CA ILE A 44 -11.53 2.72 -0.61
C ILE A 44 -11.48 2.03 -1.97
N VAL A 45 -10.56 2.45 -2.84
CA VAL A 45 -10.50 1.94 -4.22
C VAL A 45 -10.11 0.47 -4.23
N THR A 46 -9.09 0.06 -3.46
CA THR A 46 -8.73 -1.36 -3.33
C THR A 46 -9.87 -2.16 -2.72
N PHE A 47 -10.56 -1.66 -1.69
CA PHE A 47 -11.71 -2.36 -1.12
C PHE A 47 -12.81 -2.61 -2.16
N ILE A 48 -13.17 -1.59 -2.96
CA ILE A 48 -14.18 -1.73 -4.01
C ILE A 48 -13.73 -2.75 -5.06
N ILE A 49 -12.49 -2.65 -5.55
CA ILE A 49 -11.95 -3.57 -6.55
C ILE A 49 -11.97 -5.01 -6.04
N LEU A 50 -11.44 -5.25 -4.85
CA LEU A 50 -11.40 -6.59 -4.26
C LEU A 50 -12.81 -7.15 -4.06
N LYS A 51 -13.77 -6.32 -3.62
CA LYS A 51 -15.15 -6.76 -3.40
C LYS A 51 -15.86 -7.11 -4.70
N VAL A 52 -15.61 -6.35 -5.76
CA VAL A 52 -16.16 -6.64 -7.10
C VAL A 52 -15.56 -7.93 -7.66
N LEU A 53 -14.24 -8.12 -7.55
CA LEU A 53 -13.58 -9.35 -8.02
C LEU A 53 -14.07 -10.58 -7.24
N ASP A 54 -14.17 -10.46 -5.92
CA ASP A 54 -14.70 -11.53 -5.06
C ASP A 54 -16.14 -11.93 -5.45
N ALA A 55 -16.99 -10.95 -5.78
CA ALA A 55 -18.36 -11.22 -6.21
C ALA A 55 -18.47 -11.84 -7.61
N VAL A 56 -17.50 -11.62 -8.51
CA VAL A 56 -17.56 -12.06 -9.91
C VAL A 56 -16.90 -13.42 -10.12
N MET A 57 -15.75 -13.66 -9.49
CA MET A 57 -14.94 -14.85 -9.73
C MET A 57 -14.46 -15.56 -8.47
N GLY A 58 -14.65 -14.96 -7.28
CA GLY A 58 -14.03 -15.43 -6.04
C GLY A 58 -12.52 -15.13 -6.03
N LEU A 59 -12.05 -14.46 -4.97
CA LEU A 59 -10.63 -14.05 -4.90
C LEU A 59 -9.75 -15.02 -4.08
N ARG A 60 -10.34 -15.72 -3.11
CA ARG A 60 -9.64 -16.67 -2.23
C ARG A 60 -10.02 -18.10 -2.61
N VAL A 61 -9.05 -19.00 -2.48
CA VAL A 61 -9.24 -20.46 -2.59
C VAL A 61 -10.17 -20.98 -1.50
N THR A 62 -10.66 -22.21 -1.67
CA THR A 62 -11.44 -22.86 -0.60
C THR A 62 -10.56 -23.23 0.59
N ASP A 63 -11.16 -23.42 1.77
CA ASP A 63 -10.43 -23.81 2.98
C ASP A 63 -9.74 -25.18 2.81
N GLU A 64 -10.32 -26.08 2.01
CA GLU A 64 -9.69 -27.36 1.66
C GLU A 64 -8.46 -27.18 0.77
N GLU A 65 -8.55 -26.35 -0.27
CA GLU A 65 -7.42 -26.03 -1.15
C GLU A 65 -6.29 -25.33 -0.38
N GLU A 66 -6.62 -24.43 0.54
CA GLU A 66 -5.65 -23.76 1.42
C GLU A 66 -4.98 -24.78 2.38
N SER A 67 -5.73 -25.76 2.89
CA SER A 67 -5.23 -26.80 3.80
C SER A 67 -4.31 -27.81 3.10
N VAL A 68 -4.61 -28.16 1.85
CA VAL A 68 -3.79 -29.06 1.03
C VAL A 68 -2.52 -28.36 0.52
N GLY A 69 -2.55 -27.04 0.40
CA GLY A 69 -1.46 -26.19 -0.06
C GLY A 69 -1.63 -25.79 -1.52
N LEU A 70 -1.41 -24.49 -1.82
CA LEU A 70 -1.63 -23.91 -3.15
C LEU A 70 -0.82 -24.56 -4.26
N ASP A 71 0.42 -24.98 -3.98
CA ASP A 71 1.27 -25.65 -4.96
C ASP A 71 0.61 -26.94 -5.46
N LEU A 72 0.01 -27.72 -4.56
CA LEU A 72 -0.66 -28.97 -4.93
C LEU A 72 -2.07 -28.71 -5.48
N ALA A 73 -2.82 -27.81 -4.86
CA ALA A 73 -4.21 -27.51 -5.22
C ALA A 73 -4.36 -26.78 -6.57
N GLN A 74 -3.48 -25.82 -6.87
CA GLN A 74 -3.57 -25.00 -8.09
C GLN A 74 -2.52 -25.36 -9.14
N HIS A 75 -1.35 -25.85 -8.73
CA HIS A 75 -0.24 -26.11 -9.65
C HIS A 75 0.08 -27.61 -9.82
N ASN A 76 -0.57 -28.51 -9.07
CA ASN A 76 -0.26 -29.95 -9.04
C ASN A 76 1.23 -30.26 -8.81
N GLU A 77 1.92 -29.37 -8.10
CA GLU A 77 3.35 -29.47 -7.80
C GLU A 77 3.59 -29.67 -6.31
N ARG A 78 4.71 -30.32 -5.97
CA ARG A 78 5.22 -30.42 -4.60
C ARG A 78 6.58 -29.74 -4.56
N GLY A 79 6.69 -28.64 -3.80
CA GLY A 79 7.93 -27.86 -3.72
C GLY A 79 9.15 -28.65 -3.22
N TYR A 80 8.93 -29.70 -2.42
CA TYR A 80 9.97 -30.65 -2.01
C TYR A 80 9.41 -32.08 -1.99
N ASN A 81 10.14 -33.01 -2.60
CA ASN A 81 9.95 -34.45 -2.41
C ASN A 81 11.08 -34.93 -1.50
N LEU A 82 10.76 -35.25 -0.24
CA LEU A 82 11.64 -35.96 0.69
C LEU A 82 11.49 -37.47 0.49
#